data_AF-A0A842WJG9-F1
#
_entry.id   AF-A0A842WJG9-F1
#
_cell.length_a   1.000
_cell.length_b   1.000
_cell.length_c   1.000
_cell.angle_alpha   90.00
_cell.angle_beta   90.00
_cell.angle_gamma   90.00
#
_symmetry.space_group_name_H-M   'P 1'
#
loop_
_entity.id
_entity.type
_entity.pdbx_description
1 polymer ?
#
loop_
_entity_poly.entity_id
_entity_poly.type
_entity_poly.pdbx_seq_one_letter_code
_entity_poly.pdbx_strand_id
1 'polypeptide(L)'
;MRRDPGTYFTFEASKPLPFHRWFYYKEAFSPPVVDYFLEYFSSTGPVFDPFSGIGTTPLSCKASGLKSTAIDISPLAVFASRTKCADYSEEDIGAAKNELKAFFKNRQEPSFSWDFELFSPRKFFSKRNYNDICFIREKIEQMENQKVGSLFLLALLSILPQSGFFIKDGGVLRLEKSKSAIPAKHAFKKKVKQMLGDIEISPISGPEPEIFLADARSFSPPPHELFITSPPYLNNIDYSKVYGLELSLLSMEKNASLQMRREALRSFITKDSSRSEPPEEAGEIAHRIPVAGQYFSDMEKVLQNLYKSTEKGGALIVGNAVLQGEHIEVDRILGEIGKRIGFEYEIPLWMERIADVKPAKLKVRESAVVFRK
;
A
#
# COMPACT_ATOMS: atom_id res chain seq x y z
N MET A 1 7.07 -1.29 -28.65
CA MET A 1 6.29 -2.53 -28.36
C MET A 1 5.14 -2.12 -27.45
N ARG A 2 3.93 -1.91 -27.99
CA ARG A 2 2.76 -1.50 -27.18
C ARG A 2 2.33 -2.71 -26.34
N ARG A 3 2.82 -2.78 -25.10
CA ARG A 3 2.33 -3.71 -24.09
C ARG A 3 0.90 -3.31 -23.73
N ASP A 4 0.04 -4.31 -23.51
CA ASP A 4 -1.32 -4.11 -23.04
C ASP A 4 -1.30 -3.22 -21.77
N PRO A 5 -1.86 -2.00 -21.83
CA PRO A 5 -1.80 -1.06 -20.71
C PRO A 5 -2.46 -1.61 -19.44
N GLY A 6 -3.35 -2.61 -19.57
CA GLY A 6 -4.06 -3.19 -18.44
C GLY A 6 -3.19 -3.93 -17.43
N THR A 7 -2.01 -4.41 -17.81
CA THR A 7 -1.08 -5.01 -16.84
C THR A 7 -0.47 -3.99 -15.89
N TYR A 8 -0.55 -2.70 -16.21
CA TYR A 8 0.14 -1.65 -15.46
C TYR A 8 -0.66 -1.09 -14.29
N PHE A 9 -1.99 -1.14 -14.36
CA PHE A 9 -2.85 -0.69 -13.27
C PHE A 9 -2.91 -1.66 -12.08
N THR A 10 -2.26 -2.82 -12.19
CA THR A 10 -2.23 -3.83 -11.13
C THR A 10 -0.80 -4.12 -10.68
N PHE A 11 -0.67 -4.81 -9.54
CA PHE A 11 0.63 -5.21 -9.00
C PHE A 11 1.35 -6.27 -9.85
N GLU A 12 0.72 -6.86 -10.87
CA GLU A 12 1.33 -7.95 -11.65
C GLU A 12 2.66 -7.58 -12.28
N ALA A 13 2.76 -6.38 -12.88
CA ALA A 13 4.01 -5.88 -13.45
C ALA A 13 5.07 -5.53 -12.39
N SER A 14 4.70 -5.41 -11.11
CA SER A 14 5.61 -5.15 -9.98
C SER A 14 6.31 -6.42 -9.47
N LYS A 15 5.72 -7.61 -9.68
CA LYS A 15 6.25 -8.89 -9.15
C LYS A 15 7.69 -9.22 -9.57
N PRO A 16 8.12 -8.99 -10.84
CA PRO A 16 9.49 -9.30 -11.24
C PRO A 16 10.48 -8.18 -10.89
N LEU A 17 10.03 -6.99 -10.47
CA LEU A 17 10.90 -5.82 -10.32
C LEU A 17 11.57 -5.81 -8.93
N PRO A 18 12.89 -5.59 -8.85
CA PRO A 18 13.60 -5.34 -7.58
C PRO A 18 12.90 -4.24 -6.77
N PHE A 19 12.99 -4.32 -5.44
CA PHE A 19 12.33 -3.42 -4.47
C PHE A 19 10.79 -3.48 -4.49
N HIS A 20 10.13 -3.37 -5.64
CA HIS A 20 8.67 -3.46 -5.75
C HIS A 20 8.14 -4.82 -5.29
N ARG A 21 8.85 -5.92 -5.60
CA ARG A 21 8.51 -7.28 -5.17
C ARG A 21 8.72 -7.58 -3.69
N TRP A 22 9.24 -6.64 -2.91
CA TRP A 22 9.56 -6.86 -1.50
C TRP A 22 8.32 -7.14 -0.67
N PHE A 23 7.19 -6.51 -1.02
CA PHE A 23 5.92 -6.70 -0.34
C PHE A 23 4.78 -6.75 -1.37
N TYR A 24 3.97 -7.81 -1.35
CA TYR A 24 2.81 -7.92 -2.24
C TYR A 24 1.65 -7.11 -1.68
N TYR A 25 1.12 -6.19 -2.47
CA TYR A 25 -0.02 -5.36 -2.15
C TYR A 25 -0.99 -5.38 -3.33
N LYS A 26 -2.17 -5.99 -3.16
CA LYS A 26 -3.09 -6.27 -4.27
C LYS A 26 -3.58 -4.97 -4.93
N GLU A 27 -3.74 -3.94 -4.14
CA GLU A 27 -4.34 -2.66 -4.53
C GLU A 27 -3.33 -1.68 -5.12
N ALA A 28 -2.04 -2.03 -5.16
CA ALA A 28 -1.00 -1.17 -5.73
C ALA A 28 -0.96 -1.29 -7.26
N PHE A 29 -0.84 -0.15 -7.94
CA PHE A 29 -0.45 -0.10 -9.35
C PHE A 29 1.07 -0.30 -9.50
N SER A 30 1.50 -0.45 -10.76
CA SER A 30 2.89 -0.77 -11.09
C SER A 30 3.73 0.42 -11.55
N PRO A 31 5.08 0.32 -11.46
CA PRO A 31 6.01 1.41 -11.81
C PRO A 31 5.83 1.99 -13.23
N PRO A 32 5.55 1.18 -14.27
CA PRO A 32 5.32 1.72 -15.61
C PRO A 32 4.21 2.78 -15.71
N VAL A 33 3.24 2.78 -14.80
CA VAL A 33 2.22 3.84 -14.74
C VAL A 33 2.84 5.18 -14.34
N VAL A 34 3.78 5.16 -13.39
CA VAL A 34 4.50 6.36 -12.95
C VAL A 34 5.32 6.89 -14.10
N ASP A 35 6.11 6.02 -14.74
CA ASP A 35 6.98 6.38 -15.87
C ASP A 35 6.16 7.01 -17.00
N TYR A 36 5.00 6.42 -17.32
CA TYR A 36 4.08 6.95 -18.33
C TYR A 36 3.61 8.38 -17.99
N PHE A 37 3.20 8.64 -16.74
CA PHE A 37 2.71 9.96 -16.38
C PHE A 37 3.81 11.00 -16.21
N LEU A 38 5.01 10.60 -15.79
CA LEU A 38 6.18 11.48 -15.82
C LEU A 38 6.48 11.94 -17.25
N GLU A 39 6.45 11.02 -18.22
CA GLU A 39 6.64 11.33 -19.65
C GLU A 39 5.48 12.17 -20.21
N TYR A 40 4.25 11.77 -19.94
CA TYR A 40 3.02 12.44 -20.41
C TYR A 40 3.00 13.92 -20.01
N PHE A 41 3.42 14.26 -18.79
CA PHE A 41 3.48 15.64 -18.30
C PHE A 41 4.83 16.33 -18.55
N SER A 42 5.80 15.62 -19.14
CA SER A 42 7.19 16.06 -19.26
C SER A 42 7.71 16.63 -17.92
N SER A 43 7.46 15.87 -16.84
CA SER A 43 7.74 16.28 -15.47
C SER A 43 9.21 16.10 -15.13
N THR A 44 9.79 17.08 -14.46
CA THR A 44 11.20 17.09 -14.00
C THR A 44 11.37 17.60 -12.57
N GLY A 45 10.27 17.97 -11.94
CA GLY A 45 10.15 18.53 -10.62
C GLY A 45 9.56 17.56 -9.59
N PRO A 46 9.20 18.08 -8.40
CA PRO A 46 8.74 17.25 -7.30
C PRO A 46 7.39 16.58 -7.58
N VAL A 47 7.25 15.32 -7.17
CA VAL A 47 6.02 14.54 -7.30
C VAL A 47 5.37 14.28 -5.95
N PHE A 48 4.04 14.39 -5.86
CA PHE A 48 3.28 14.09 -4.65
C PHE A 48 2.39 12.86 -4.81
N ASP A 49 2.33 12.02 -3.79
CA ASP A 49 1.46 10.84 -3.72
C ASP A 49 0.63 10.83 -2.42
N PRO A 50 -0.65 11.26 -2.45
CA PRO A 50 -1.52 11.26 -1.27
C PRO A 50 -2.02 9.88 -0.81
N PHE A 51 -1.75 8.82 -1.57
CA PHE A 51 -2.15 7.45 -1.25
C PHE A 51 -1.01 6.49 -1.61
N SER A 52 0.14 6.69 -0.97
CA SER A 52 1.42 6.07 -1.32
C SER A 52 1.35 4.54 -1.41
N GLY A 53 0.45 3.93 -0.63
CA GLY A 53 0.43 2.49 -0.43
C GLY A 53 1.82 2.01 -0.03
N ILE A 54 2.31 1.00 -0.73
CA ILE A 54 3.65 0.44 -0.47
C ILE A 54 4.78 1.18 -1.21
N GLY A 55 4.55 2.41 -1.67
CA GLY A 55 5.57 3.29 -2.23
C GLY A 55 5.93 2.99 -3.68
N THR A 56 4.95 2.80 -4.58
CA THR A 56 5.25 2.68 -6.02
C THR A 56 5.75 4.00 -6.58
N THR A 57 4.99 5.10 -6.42
CA THR A 57 5.37 6.44 -6.91
C THR A 57 6.69 6.94 -6.33
N PRO A 58 6.89 7.03 -4.99
CA PRO A 58 8.13 7.59 -4.46
C PRO A 58 9.37 6.78 -4.84
N LEU A 59 9.25 5.45 -4.99
CA LEU A 59 10.35 4.61 -5.43
C LEU A 59 10.70 4.81 -6.91
N SER A 60 9.68 4.94 -7.77
CA SER A 60 9.86 5.29 -9.19
C SER A 60 10.46 6.69 -9.37
N CYS A 61 10.00 7.67 -8.59
CA CYS A 61 10.54 9.03 -8.58
C CYS A 61 12.01 9.02 -8.15
N LYS A 62 12.36 8.31 -7.07
CA LYS A 62 13.74 8.15 -6.63
C LYS A 62 14.60 7.55 -7.74
N ALA A 63 14.17 6.46 -8.38
CA ALA A 63 14.88 5.84 -9.49
C ALA A 63 15.05 6.77 -10.71
N SER A 64 14.15 7.74 -10.86
CA SER A 64 14.20 8.77 -11.90
C SER A 64 14.96 10.04 -11.49
N GLY A 65 15.56 10.06 -10.29
CA GLY A 65 16.27 11.23 -9.77
C GLY A 65 15.37 12.39 -9.34
N LEU A 66 14.06 12.16 -9.22
CA LEU A 66 13.07 13.18 -8.84
C LEU A 66 12.84 13.18 -7.34
N LYS A 67 12.62 14.38 -6.79
CA LYS A 67 12.12 14.52 -5.41
C LYS A 67 10.68 14.05 -5.37
N SER A 68 10.29 13.41 -4.28
CA SER A 68 8.88 13.10 -4.06
C SER A 68 8.52 13.13 -2.59
N THR A 69 7.30 13.58 -2.32
CA THR A 69 6.66 13.50 -1.01
C THR A 69 5.47 12.56 -1.12
N ALA A 70 5.25 11.70 -0.13
CA ALA A 70 4.15 10.76 -0.15
C ALA A 70 3.53 10.60 1.24
N ILE A 71 2.24 10.31 1.28
CA ILE A 71 1.53 10.02 2.52
C ILE A 71 0.65 8.79 2.36
N ASP A 72 0.38 8.11 3.47
CA ASP A 72 -0.67 7.11 3.54
C ASP A 72 -1.26 7.07 4.96
N ILE A 73 -2.52 6.69 5.06
CA ILE A 73 -3.20 6.53 6.36
C ILE A 73 -2.82 5.20 7.05
N SER A 74 -2.33 4.23 6.28
CA SER A 74 -1.94 2.91 6.76
C SER A 74 -0.48 2.90 7.26
N PRO A 75 -0.23 2.56 8.54
CA PRO A 75 1.14 2.41 9.05
C PRO A 75 1.95 1.35 8.30
N LEU A 76 1.29 0.29 7.85
CA LEU A 76 1.94 -0.78 7.07
C LEU A 76 2.40 -0.26 5.71
N ALA A 77 1.56 0.55 5.05
CA ALA A 77 1.87 1.19 3.78
C ALA A 77 3.09 2.12 3.93
N VAL A 78 3.05 3.04 4.89
CA VAL A 78 4.15 3.95 5.22
C VAL A 78 5.43 3.21 5.57
N PHE A 79 5.35 2.18 6.43
CA PHE A 79 6.50 1.37 6.82
C PHE A 79 7.14 0.66 5.63
N ALA A 80 6.33 0.03 4.78
CA ALA A 80 6.82 -0.65 3.58
C ALA A 80 7.42 0.33 2.57
N SER A 81 6.77 1.47 2.36
CA SER A 81 7.21 2.55 1.47
C SER A 81 8.58 3.09 1.91
N ARG A 82 8.73 3.47 3.20
CA ARG A 82 9.99 3.94 3.77
C ARG A 82 11.11 2.90 3.67
N THR A 83 10.83 1.65 4.05
CA THR A 83 11.83 0.57 4.00
C THR A 83 12.30 0.30 2.57
N LYS A 84 11.39 0.33 1.59
CA LYS A 84 11.75 0.15 0.17
C LYS A 84 12.52 1.32 -0.41
N CYS A 85 12.26 2.54 0.05
CA CYS A 85 12.90 3.74 -0.49
C CYS A 85 14.21 4.13 0.23
N ALA A 86 14.52 3.48 1.37
CA ALA A 86 15.69 3.78 2.18
C ALA A 86 17.00 3.54 1.44
N ASP A 87 17.99 4.39 1.70
CA ASP A 87 19.36 4.16 1.25
C ASP A 87 20.09 3.18 2.17
N TYR A 88 20.55 2.08 1.58
CA TYR A 88 21.31 1.02 2.26
C TYR A 88 22.79 1.13 1.87
N SER A 89 23.63 1.47 2.85
CA SER A 89 25.08 1.53 2.66
C SER A 89 25.72 0.14 2.59
N GLU A 90 26.97 0.05 2.15
CA GLU A 90 27.74 -1.21 2.21
C GLU A 90 27.84 -1.75 3.64
N GLU A 91 27.93 -0.87 4.64
CA GLU A 91 27.93 -1.24 6.05
C GLU A 91 26.60 -1.88 6.45
N ASP A 92 25.46 -1.29 6.05
CA ASP A 92 24.13 -1.85 6.32
C ASP A 92 23.98 -3.25 5.70
N ILE A 93 24.45 -3.43 4.46
CA ILE A 93 24.40 -4.73 3.76
C ILE A 93 25.29 -5.75 4.48
N GLY A 94 26.50 -5.35 4.87
CA GLY A 94 27.44 -6.19 5.63
C GLY A 94 26.86 -6.62 6.98
N ALA A 95 26.30 -5.67 7.73
CA ALA A 95 25.61 -5.92 8.99
C ALA A 95 24.43 -6.89 8.80
N ALA A 96 23.57 -6.65 7.81
CA ALA A 96 22.44 -7.52 7.49
C ALA A 96 22.88 -8.96 7.16
N LYS A 97 23.96 -9.14 6.38
CA LYS A 97 24.51 -10.47 6.06
C LYS A 97 25.03 -11.18 7.30
N ASN A 98 25.71 -10.46 8.19
CA ASN A 98 26.24 -11.01 9.44
C ASN A 98 25.12 -11.40 10.41
N GLU A 99 24.13 -10.53 10.56
CA GLU A 99 22.91 -10.79 11.34
C GLU A 99 22.20 -12.04 10.83
N LEU A 100 21.97 -12.15 9.52
CA LEU A 100 21.29 -13.30 8.93
C LEU A 100 22.03 -14.63 9.18
N LYS A 101 23.37 -14.63 9.16
CA LYS A 101 24.20 -15.81 9.45
C LYS A 101 24.05 -16.25 10.91
N ALA A 102 24.01 -15.31 11.85
CA ALA A 102 23.86 -15.57 13.27
C ALA A 102 22.39 -15.69 13.73
N PHE A 103 21.43 -15.34 12.86
CA PHE A 103 20.06 -15.04 13.26
C PHE A 103 19.36 -16.16 14.03
N PHE A 104 19.59 -17.41 13.62
CA PHE A 104 18.97 -18.58 14.23
C PHE A 104 19.94 -19.41 15.09
N LYS A 105 21.14 -18.89 15.40
CA LYS A 105 22.02 -19.48 16.42
C LYS A 105 21.38 -19.26 17.80
N ASN A 106 21.48 -20.27 18.68
CA ASN A 106 20.92 -20.22 20.04
C ASN A 106 19.43 -19.86 20.10
N ARG A 107 18.63 -20.43 19.17
CA ARG A 107 17.17 -20.22 19.15
C ARG A 107 16.59 -20.62 20.51
N GLN A 108 15.94 -19.66 21.16
CA GLN A 108 15.11 -19.88 22.35
C GLN A 108 13.63 -19.87 21.95
N GLU A 109 12.77 -20.39 22.82
CA GLU A 109 11.34 -20.16 22.65
C GLU A 109 11.04 -18.67 22.82
N PRO A 110 10.19 -18.09 21.95
CA PRO A 110 9.87 -16.67 22.03
C PRO A 110 9.23 -16.34 23.38
N SER A 111 9.65 -15.23 23.98
CA SER A 111 9.02 -14.74 25.22
C SER A 111 7.67 -14.07 24.95
N PHE A 112 7.36 -13.81 23.68
CA PHE A 112 6.13 -13.14 23.26
C PHE A 112 5.00 -14.07 22.83
N SER A 113 3.78 -13.59 23.07
CA SER A 113 2.57 -14.06 22.41
C SER A 113 2.08 -13.01 21.44
N TRP A 114 2.09 -13.33 20.14
CA TRP A 114 1.41 -12.54 19.12
C TRP A 114 -0.10 -12.74 19.23
N ASP A 115 -0.80 -11.66 19.56
CA ASP A 115 -2.25 -11.60 19.69
C ASP A 115 -2.83 -10.44 18.86
N PHE A 116 -4.07 -10.60 18.40
CA PHE A 116 -4.77 -9.62 17.59
C PHE A 116 -6.26 -9.58 17.92
N GLU A 117 -6.84 -8.38 18.04
CA GLU A 117 -8.21 -8.19 18.54
C GLU A 117 -9.27 -8.84 17.67
N LEU A 118 -9.14 -8.72 16.35
CA LEU A 118 -10.18 -9.21 15.42
C LEU A 118 -10.19 -10.73 15.33
N PHE A 119 -9.03 -11.38 15.49
CA PHE A 119 -8.89 -12.82 15.43
C PHE A 119 -7.53 -13.27 16.00
N SER A 120 -7.46 -14.49 16.53
CA SER A 120 -6.20 -15.06 17.02
C SER A 120 -5.27 -15.45 15.85
N PRO A 121 -4.04 -14.90 15.77
CA PRO A 121 -3.08 -15.29 14.73
C PRO A 121 -2.71 -16.77 14.77
N ARG A 122 -2.79 -17.43 15.94
CA ARG A 122 -2.52 -18.88 16.08
C ARG A 122 -3.38 -19.76 15.18
N LYS A 123 -4.58 -19.30 14.78
CA LYS A 123 -5.47 -20.02 13.86
C LYS A 123 -4.94 -20.09 12.42
N PHE A 124 -4.06 -19.17 12.06
CA PHE A 124 -3.57 -18.97 10.69
C PHE A 124 -2.24 -19.65 10.42
N PHE A 125 -1.58 -20.22 11.43
CA PHE A 125 -0.24 -20.79 11.30
C PHE A 125 -0.12 -22.13 12.03
N SER A 126 0.79 -23.00 11.57
CA SER A 126 1.20 -24.16 12.36
C SER A 126 1.93 -23.70 13.62
N LYS A 127 1.92 -24.52 14.69
CA LYS A 127 2.65 -24.21 15.94
C LYS A 127 4.11 -23.84 15.67
N ARG A 128 4.76 -24.56 14.76
CA ARG A 128 6.13 -24.29 14.33
C ARG A 128 6.27 -22.91 13.67
N ASN A 129 5.45 -22.60 12.67
CA ASN A 129 5.54 -21.32 11.96
C ASN A 129 5.19 -20.14 12.85
N TYR A 130 4.18 -20.29 13.71
CA TYR A 130 3.83 -19.26 14.70
C TYR A 130 5.02 -18.96 15.64
N ASN A 131 5.66 -20.00 16.21
CA ASN A 131 6.81 -19.81 17.10
C ASN A 131 8.01 -19.21 16.35
N ASP A 132 8.25 -19.63 15.10
CA ASP A 132 9.32 -19.04 14.28
C ASP A 132 9.04 -17.57 13.96
N ILE A 133 7.81 -17.19 13.63
CA ILE A 133 7.42 -15.79 13.38
C ILE A 133 7.62 -14.94 14.64
N CYS A 134 7.15 -15.41 15.79
CA CYS A 134 7.32 -14.69 17.07
C CYS A 134 8.80 -14.54 17.44
N PHE A 135 9.60 -15.61 17.28
CA PHE A 135 11.04 -15.56 17.52
C PHE A 135 11.74 -14.55 16.59
N ILE A 136 11.39 -14.55 15.29
CA ILE A 136 11.98 -13.60 14.33
C ILE A 136 11.61 -12.16 14.73
N ARG A 137 10.33 -11.90 15.06
CA ARG A 137 9.87 -10.56 15.48
C ARG A 137 10.58 -10.07 16.74
N GLU A 138 10.74 -10.92 17.74
CA GLU A 138 11.46 -10.63 18.98
C GLU A 138 12.90 -10.25 18.71
N LYS A 139 13.57 -11.05 17.87
CA LYS A 139 14.97 -10.81 17.55
C LYS A 139 15.17 -9.51 16.75
N ILE A 140 14.26 -9.20 15.82
CA ILE A 140 14.28 -7.94 15.08
C ILE A 140 14.15 -6.74 16.01
N GLU A 141 13.31 -6.83 17.03
CA GLU A 141 13.12 -5.76 18.01
C GLU A 141 14.39 -5.42 18.80
N GLN A 142 15.29 -6.40 18.96
CA GLN A 142 16.54 -6.27 19.70
C GLN A 142 17.70 -5.79 18.82
N MET A 143 17.47 -5.55 17.53
CA MET A 143 18.53 -5.13 16.61
C MET A 143 18.88 -3.65 16.84
N GLU A 144 20.18 -3.36 16.95
CA GLU A 144 20.68 -1.99 17.11
C GLU A 144 20.54 -1.19 15.81
N ASN A 145 20.92 -1.78 14.67
CA ASN A 145 20.76 -1.16 13.36
C ASN A 145 19.28 -1.18 12.92
N GLN A 146 18.62 -0.03 13.05
CA GLN A 146 17.19 0.14 12.73
C GLN A 146 16.87 -0.02 11.24
N LYS A 147 17.79 0.33 10.32
CA LYS A 147 17.59 0.14 8.87
C LYS A 147 17.54 -1.35 8.53
N VAL A 148 18.48 -2.12 9.07
CA VAL A 148 18.52 -3.58 8.91
C VAL A 148 17.32 -4.23 9.61
N GLY A 149 16.97 -3.76 10.81
CA GLY A 149 15.76 -4.20 11.52
C GLY A 149 14.49 -4.00 10.70
N SER A 150 14.34 -2.83 10.08
CA SER A 150 13.20 -2.52 9.19
C SER A 150 13.18 -3.40 7.94
N LEU A 151 14.34 -3.61 7.31
CA LEU A 151 14.47 -4.53 6.17
C LEU A 151 14.03 -5.96 6.54
N PHE A 152 14.47 -6.45 7.70
CA PHE A 152 14.10 -7.77 8.20
C PHE A 152 12.63 -7.84 8.59
N LEU A 153 12.07 -6.79 9.19
CA LEU A 153 10.66 -6.75 9.53
C LEU A 153 9.79 -6.76 8.27
N LEU A 154 10.15 -6.00 7.23
CA LEU A 154 9.45 -6.07 5.95
C LEU A 154 9.54 -7.48 5.33
N ALA A 155 10.71 -8.12 5.40
CA ALA A 155 10.86 -9.51 4.98
C ALA A 155 9.93 -10.44 5.75
N LEU A 156 9.83 -10.31 7.09
CA LEU A 156 8.94 -11.11 7.93
C LEU A 156 7.47 -10.88 7.56
N LEU A 157 7.03 -9.64 7.44
CA LEU A 157 5.64 -9.29 7.10
C LEU A 157 5.26 -9.85 5.72
N SER A 158 6.18 -9.77 4.75
CA SER A 158 5.93 -10.24 3.39
C SER A 158 5.78 -11.76 3.27
N ILE A 159 6.28 -12.54 4.23
CA ILE A 159 6.21 -14.02 4.17
C ILE A 159 4.95 -14.60 4.82
N LEU A 160 4.18 -13.79 5.57
CA LEU A 160 3.03 -14.30 6.33
C LEU A 160 2.04 -15.06 5.44
N PRO A 161 1.67 -14.59 4.24
CA PRO A 161 0.74 -15.33 3.39
C PRO A 161 1.27 -16.71 2.99
N GLN A 162 2.54 -16.87 2.56
CA GLN A 162 3.05 -18.19 2.16
C GLN A 162 3.37 -19.13 3.34
N SER A 163 3.53 -18.59 4.55
CA SER A 163 3.81 -19.37 5.76
C SER A 163 2.57 -19.67 6.59
N GLY A 164 1.39 -19.19 6.18
CA GLY A 164 0.11 -19.45 6.85
C GLY A 164 -0.91 -20.21 6.00
N PHE A 165 -1.96 -20.66 6.67
CA PHE A 165 -3.11 -21.38 6.12
C PHE A 165 -4.23 -20.42 5.73
N PHE A 166 -3.91 -19.38 4.96
CA PHE A 166 -4.88 -18.37 4.56
C PHE A 166 -4.60 -17.74 3.22
N ILE A 167 -5.62 -17.10 2.67
CA ILE A 167 -5.55 -16.27 1.48
C ILE A 167 -6.28 -14.95 1.72
N LYS A 168 -5.90 -13.93 0.96
CA LYS A 168 -6.56 -12.63 0.92
C LYS A 168 -7.58 -12.66 -0.21
N ASP A 169 -8.86 -12.76 0.14
CA ASP A 169 -9.94 -13.00 -0.81
C ASP A 169 -11.17 -12.14 -0.44
N GLY A 170 -11.79 -11.50 -1.42
CA GLY A 170 -12.98 -10.66 -1.20
C GLY A 170 -12.86 -9.57 -0.12
N GLY A 171 -11.65 -9.04 0.14
CA GLY A 171 -11.43 -8.03 1.18
C GLY A 171 -11.36 -8.59 2.61
N VAL A 172 -11.19 -9.91 2.78
CA VAL A 172 -11.01 -10.55 4.09
C VAL A 172 -9.90 -11.60 4.07
N LEU A 173 -9.46 -12.01 5.27
CA LEU A 173 -8.60 -13.17 5.46
C LEU A 173 -9.43 -14.44 5.55
N ARG A 174 -9.35 -15.29 4.52
CA ARG A 174 -10.03 -16.59 4.49
C ARG A 174 -9.05 -17.70 4.86
N LEU A 175 -9.41 -18.49 5.87
CA LEU A 175 -8.66 -19.71 6.22
C LEU A 175 -8.77 -20.73 5.08
N GLU A 176 -7.63 -21.30 4.70
CA GLU A 176 -7.49 -22.31 3.66
C GLU A 176 -6.60 -23.42 4.20
N LYS A 177 -7.19 -24.37 4.94
CA LYS A 177 -6.44 -25.45 5.62
C LYS A 177 -5.76 -26.41 4.65
N SER A 178 -6.25 -26.48 3.41
CA SER A 178 -5.64 -27.31 2.34
C SER A 178 -4.34 -26.72 1.81
N LYS A 179 -4.07 -25.42 2.08
CA LYS A 179 -2.89 -24.72 1.62
C LYS A 179 -1.63 -25.25 2.30
N SER A 180 -0.63 -25.61 1.50
CA SER A 180 0.71 -25.92 2.02
C SER A 180 1.40 -24.66 2.54
N ALA A 181 1.77 -24.67 3.81
CA ALA A 181 2.47 -23.56 4.45
C ALA A 181 3.98 -23.79 4.44
N ILE A 182 4.72 -22.86 3.83
CA ILE A 182 6.19 -22.91 3.78
C ILE A 182 6.75 -22.66 5.19
N PRO A 183 7.78 -23.41 5.65
CA PRO A 183 8.43 -23.15 6.94
C PRO A 183 8.90 -21.69 7.06
N ALA A 184 8.41 -20.97 8.07
CA ALA A 184 8.63 -19.52 8.21
C ALA A 184 10.12 -19.15 8.26
N LYS A 185 10.94 -19.91 9.00
CA LYS A 185 12.41 -19.76 9.03
C LYS A 185 13.04 -19.83 7.62
N HIS A 186 12.58 -20.76 6.78
CA HIS A 186 13.11 -20.91 5.42
C HIS A 186 12.66 -19.75 4.52
N ALA A 187 11.35 -19.43 4.54
CA ALA A 187 10.79 -18.33 3.78
C ALA A 187 11.45 -16.99 4.12
N PHE A 188 11.64 -16.70 5.42
CA PHE A 188 12.30 -15.51 5.91
C PHE A 188 13.73 -15.39 5.40
N LYS A 189 14.57 -16.43 5.58
CA LYS A 189 15.94 -16.43 5.07
C LYS A 189 16.02 -16.20 3.57
N LYS A 190 15.13 -16.86 2.81
CA LYS A 190 15.06 -16.69 1.35
C LYS A 190 14.69 -15.26 0.98
N LYS A 191 13.72 -14.67 1.69
CA LYS A 191 13.24 -13.31 1.44
C LYS A 191 14.29 -12.25 1.76
N VAL A 192 14.98 -12.34 2.91
CA VAL A 192 16.07 -11.43 3.25
C VAL A 192 17.20 -11.52 2.22
N LYS A 193 17.60 -12.74 1.81
CA LYS A 193 18.62 -12.91 0.75
C LYS A 193 18.20 -12.29 -0.58
N GLN A 194 16.92 -12.42 -0.95
CA GLN A 194 16.38 -11.75 -2.13
C GLN A 194 16.51 -10.24 -1.99
N MET A 195 16.04 -9.65 -0.90
CA MET A 195 16.10 -8.19 -0.70
C MET A 195 17.55 -7.67 -0.72
N LEU A 196 18.49 -8.36 -0.07
CA LEU A 196 19.90 -8.00 -0.12
C LEU A 196 20.48 -8.10 -1.54
N GLY A 197 20.14 -9.17 -2.28
CA GLY A 197 20.54 -9.29 -3.68
C GLY A 197 19.97 -8.18 -4.56
N ASP A 198 18.74 -7.73 -4.29
CA ASP A 198 18.10 -6.62 -5.01
C ASP A 198 18.84 -5.30 -4.79
N ILE A 199 19.25 -5.04 -3.54
CA ILE A 199 20.05 -3.86 -3.17
C ILE A 199 21.40 -3.87 -3.89
N GLU A 200 22.07 -5.03 -3.93
CA GLU A 200 23.41 -5.15 -4.52
C GLU A 200 23.41 -5.12 -6.05
N ILE A 201 22.41 -5.74 -6.70
CA ILE A 201 22.36 -5.90 -8.16
C ILE A 201 21.68 -4.71 -8.84
N SER A 202 20.79 -4.01 -8.15
CA SER A 202 19.98 -2.94 -8.73
C SER A 202 19.88 -1.75 -7.76
N PRO A 203 21.01 -1.16 -7.35
CA PRO A 203 20.99 -0.02 -6.43
C PRO A 203 20.16 1.12 -7.04
N ILE A 204 19.22 1.65 -6.26
CA ILE A 204 18.39 2.78 -6.66
C ILE A 204 19.04 4.04 -6.07
N SER A 205 19.56 4.90 -6.94
CA SER A 205 20.11 6.20 -6.58
C SER A 205 19.12 7.32 -6.86
N GLY A 206 19.06 8.32 -6.00
CA GLY A 206 18.24 9.51 -6.19
C GLY A 206 17.87 10.15 -4.85
N PRO A 207 17.15 11.27 -4.86
CA PRO A 207 16.68 11.91 -3.63
C PRO A 207 15.84 10.93 -2.80
N GLU A 208 16.16 10.78 -1.51
CA GLU A 208 15.34 9.97 -0.61
C GLU A 208 13.97 10.66 -0.41
N PRO A 209 12.86 9.93 -0.63
CA PRO A 209 11.52 10.54 -0.58
C PRO A 209 11.06 10.80 0.85
N GLU A 210 10.31 11.89 1.02
CA GLU A 210 9.67 12.23 2.30
C GLU A 210 8.34 11.51 2.42
N ILE A 211 8.24 10.51 3.31
CA ILE A 211 7.04 9.68 3.44
C ILE A 211 6.43 9.85 4.84
N PHE A 212 5.15 10.19 4.94
CA PHE A 212 4.47 10.44 6.22
C PHE A 212 3.22 9.57 6.46
N LEU A 213 2.93 9.31 7.73
CA LEU A 213 1.65 8.76 8.17
C LEU A 213 0.66 9.90 8.33
N ALA A 214 -0.27 10.05 7.39
CA ALA A 214 -1.21 11.16 7.37
C ALA A 214 -2.51 10.80 6.64
N ASP A 215 -3.56 11.58 6.90
CA ASP A 215 -4.84 11.48 6.21
C ASP A 215 -4.87 12.50 5.08
N ALA A 216 -5.05 12.04 3.83
CA ALA A 216 -5.06 12.88 2.65
C ALA A 216 -6.15 13.99 2.69
N ARG A 217 -7.22 13.77 3.46
CA ARG A 217 -8.33 14.75 3.59
C ARG A 217 -7.93 15.99 4.37
N SER A 218 -6.98 15.86 5.31
CA SER A 218 -6.55 16.95 6.21
C SER A 218 -5.08 17.33 6.04
N PHE A 219 -4.29 16.56 5.29
CA PHE A 219 -2.91 16.88 4.99
C PHE A 219 -2.82 18.06 4.01
N SER A 220 -1.93 19.01 4.29
CA SER A 220 -1.58 20.11 3.39
C SER A 220 -0.37 19.69 2.55
N PRO A 221 -0.54 19.36 1.25
CA PRO A 221 0.58 18.93 0.43
C PRO A 221 1.62 20.03 0.26
N PRO A 222 2.93 19.72 0.24
CA PRO A 222 3.93 20.69 -0.16
C PRO A 222 3.71 21.08 -1.63
N PRO A 223 4.20 22.25 -2.09
CA PRO A 223 4.22 22.60 -3.50
C PRO A 223 4.92 21.50 -4.32
N HIS A 224 4.28 21.07 -5.41
CA HIS A 224 4.78 20.00 -6.25
C HIS A 224 4.38 20.24 -7.70
N GLU A 225 5.16 19.70 -8.64
CA GLU A 225 4.85 19.84 -10.05
C GLU A 225 3.66 18.96 -10.45
N LEU A 226 3.66 17.71 -9.97
CA LEU A 226 2.75 16.66 -10.41
C LEU A 226 2.30 15.78 -9.24
N PHE A 227 1.05 15.31 -9.24
CA PHE A 227 0.64 14.18 -8.39
C PHE A 227 0.39 12.91 -9.22
N ILE A 228 0.83 11.75 -8.73
CA ILE A 228 0.56 10.44 -9.33
C ILE A 228 0.19 9.49 -8.21
N THR A 229 -1.03 8.96 -8.22
CA THR A 229 -1.56 8.22 -7.07
C THR A 229 -2.72 7.32 -7.44
N SER A 230 -3.06 6.40 -6.55
CA SER A 230 -4.28 5.59 -6.62
C SER A 230 -5.04 5.66 -5.30
N PRO A 231 -6.17 6.39 -5.24
CA PRO A 231 -6.98 6.43 -4.02
C PRO A 231 -7.57 5.06 -3.70
N PRO A 232 -8.01 4.82 -2.44
CA PRO A 232 -8.71 3.59 -2.10
C PRO A 232 -9.91 3.39 -3.03
N TYR A 233 -10.07 2.17 -3.56
CA TYR A 233 -11.20 1.87 -4.42
C TYR A 233 -12.52 1.92 -3.65
N LEU A 234 -13.57 2.44 -4.30
CA LEU A 234 -14.90 2.64 -3.73
C LEU A 234 -15.53 1.35 -3.15
N ASN A 235 -15.10 0.17 -3.59
CA ASN A 235 -15.62 -1.13 -3.15
C ASN A 235 -15.37 -1.48 -1.66
N ASN A 236 -15.06 -0.51 -0.80
CA ASN A 236 -14.99 -0.60 0.66
C ASN A 236 -14.25 -1.84 1.17
N ILE A 237 -13.07 -2.12 0.60
CA ILE A 237 -12.19 -3.14 1.14
C ILE A 237 -11.64 -2.61 2.45
N ASP A 238 -12.03 -3.26 3.55
CA ASP A 238 -11.48 -2.97 4.86
C ASP A 238 -10.05 -3.50 4.94
N TYR A 239 -9.08 -2.64 4.63
CA TYR A 239 -7.66 -2.97 4.65
C TYR A 239 -7.20 -3.53 6.01
N SER A 240 -7.85 -3.14 7.11
CA SER A 240 -7.54 -3.67 8.44
C SER A 240 -7.88 -5.17 8.56
N LYS A 241 -8.89 -5.64 7.81
CA LYS A 241 -9.25 -7.07 7.76
C LYS A 241 -8.34 -7.86 6.84
N VAL A 242 -7.91 -7.28 5.71
CA VAL A 242 -7.03 -7.94 4.74
C VAL A 242 -5.59 -8.04 5.25
N TYR A 243 -5.10 -6.98 5.88
CA TYR A 243 -3.71 -6.83 6.33
C TYR A 243 -3.58 -6.87 7.86
N GLY A 244 -4.61 -7.36 8.57
CA GLY A 244 -4.64 -7.37 10.04
C GLY A 244 -3.52 -8.20 10.69
N LEU A 245 -3.08 -9.27 10.04
CA LEU A 245 -1.91 -10.04 10.50
C LEU A 245 -0.63 -9.21 10.39
N GLU A 246 -0.41 -8.55 9.26
CA GLU A 246 0.75 -7.70 9.04
C GLU A 246 0.74 -6.47 9.95
N LEU A 247 -0.39 -5.77 10.05
CA LEU A 247 -0.57 -4.61 10.93
C LEU A 247 -0.36 -4.99 12.41
N SER A 248 -0.94 -6.09 12.86
CA SER A 248 -0.76 -6.53 14.25
C SER A 248 0.69 -6.89 14.56
N LEU A 249 1.38 -7.58 13.66
CA LEU A 249 2.78 -7.96 13.83
C LEU A 249 3.74 -6.75 13.73
N LEU A 250 3.42 -5.78 12.87
CA LEU A 250 4.14 -4.51 12.77
C LEU A 250 4.08 -3.74 14.10
N SER A 251 2.87 -3.57 14.65
CA SER A 251 2.60 -2.86 15.90
C SER A 251 2.92 -3.66 17.17
N MET A 252 3.54 -4.84 17.06
CA MET A 252 4.01 -5.59 18.24
C MET A 252 5.23 -4.90 18.85
N GLU A 253 5.10 -4.38 20.06
CA GLU A 253 6.24 -3.93 20.87
C GLU A 253 6.30 -4.68 22.19
N LYS A 254 7.52 -4.98 22.67
CA LYS A 254 7.81 -5.73 23.89
C LYS A 254 7.16 -5.12 25.10
N ASN A 255 7.33 -3.81 25.20
CA ASN A 255 7.01 -3.01 26.37
C ASN A 255 5.67 -2.28 26.24
N ALA A 256 5.05 -2.29 25.06
CA ALA A 256 3.69 -1.78 24.93
C ALA A 256 2.72 -2.71 25.67
N SER A 257 1.83 -2.13 26.48
CA SER A 257 0.75 -2.90 27.06
C SER A 257 -0.16 -3.43 25.94
N LEU A 258 -0.91 -4.51 26.22
CA LEU A 258 -1.95 -4.97 25.30
C LEU A 258 -2.91 -3.82 24.97
N GLN A 259 -3.23 -2.96 25.93
CA GLN A 259 -4.11 -1.80 25.74
C GLN A 259 -3.52 -0.74 24.80
N MET A 260 -2.22 -0.40 24.92
CA MET A 260 -1.56 0.55 24.02
C MET A 260 -1.56 0.07 22.57
N ARG A 261 -1.30 -1.24 22.35
CA ARG A 261 -1.39 -1.83 21.01
C ARG A 261 -2.81 -1.77 20.45
N ARG A 262 -3.82 -1.93 21.31
CA ARG A 262 -5.23 -1.85 20.94
C ARG A 262 -5.64 -0.42 20.57
N GLU A 263 -5.25 0.57 21.37
CA GLU A 263 -5.55 1.97 21.11
C GLU A 263 -4.92 2.46 19.80
N ALA A 264 -3.67 2.09 19.54
CA ALA A 264 -3.01 2.35 18.27
C ALA A 264 -3.81 1.75 17.11
N LEU A 265 -4.11 0.44 17.14
CA LEU A 265 -4.88 -0.24 16.08
C LEU A 265 -6.29 0.33 15.90
N ARG A 266 -7.00 0.65 16.98
CA ARG A 266 -8.35 1.25 16.92
C ARG A 266 -8.32 2.66 16.34
N SER A 267 -7.34 3.49 16.68
CA SER A 267 -7.20 4.83 16.09
C SER A 267 -7.02 4.82 14.57
N PHE A 268 -6.55 3.70 14.00
CA PHE A 268 -6.50 3.47 12.55
C PHE A 268 -7.81 2.97 11.95
N ILE A 269 -8.61 2.21 12.71
CA ILE A 269 -9.86 1.59 12.24
C ILE A 269 -11.04 2.55 12.36
N THR A 270 -11.07 3.35 13.43
CA THR A 270 -12.11 4.34 13.72
C THR A 270 -11.52 5.74 13.65
N LYS A 271 -11.60 6.37 12.47
CA LYS A 271 -11.48 7.83 12.38
C LYS A 271 -12.75 8.42 11.79
N ASP A 272 -13.19 9.48 12.45
CA ASP A 272 -14.51 10.10 12.37
C ASP A 272 -15.01 10.31 10.93
N SER A 273 -16.19 9.75 10.66
CA SER A 273 -17.02 10.11 9.53
C SER A 273 -17.87 11.31 9.91
N SER A 274 -17.34 12.52 9.72
CA SER A 274 -18.21 13.69 9.62
C SER A 274 -19.13 13.45 8.41
N ARG A 275 -20.43 13.31 8.63
CA ARG A 275 -21.42 13.26 7.54
C ARG A 275 -21.36 14.60 6.80
N SER A 276 -20.64 14.64 5.68
CA SER A 276 -20.70 15.75 4.74
C SER A 276 -21.76 15.47 3.68
N GLU A 277 -22.38 16.54 3.18
CA GLU A 277 -23.21 16.42 1.98
C GLU A 277 -22.34 15.94 0.81
N PRO A 278 -22.81 14.95 0.05
CA PRO A 278 -22.08 14.47 -1.11
C PRO A 278 -22.05 15.53 -2.21
N PRO A 279 -21.00 15.57 -3.04
CA PRO A 279 -20.92 16.48 -4.17
C PRO A 279 -22.07 16.23 -5.16
N GLU A 280 -22.58 17.29 -5.77
CA GLU A 280 -23.70 17.25 -6.71
C GLU A 280 -23.44 16.29 -7.88
N GLU A 281 -22.19 16.17 -8.32
CA GLU A 281 -21.76 15.28 -9.39
C GLU A 281 -22.00 13.79 -9.09
N ALA A 282 -22.07 13.41 -7.82
CA ALA A 282 -22.42 12.04 -7.44
C ALA A 282 -23.94 11.78 -7.57
N GLY A 283 -24.76 12.83 -7.67
CA GLY A 283 -26.19 12.75 -7.93
C GLY A 283 -26.96 11.86 -6.94
N GLU A 284 -27.97 11.16 -7.45
CA GLU A 284 -28.81 10.28 -6.63
C GLU A 284 -28.05 9.07 -6.07
N ILE A 285 -26.92 8.67 -6.68
CA ILE A 285 -26.18 7.48 -6.25
C ILE A 285 -25.60 7.66 -4.85
N ALA A 286 -25.19 8.88 -4.50
CA ALA A 286 -24.66 9.20 -3.19
C ALA A 286 -25.71 9.07 -2.07
N HIS A 287 -26.97 9.37 -2.39
CA HIS A 287 -28.08 9.28 -1.46
C HIS A 287 -28.56 7.82 -1.31
N ARG A 288 -28.62 7.07 -2.41
CA ARG A 288 -29.01 5.66 -2.41
C ARG A 288 -27.94 4.76 -1.79
N ILE A 289 -26.66 5.11 -1.98
CA ILE A 289 -25.51 4.36 -1.49
C ILE A 289 -24.63 5.30 -0.64
N PRO A 290 -24.92 5.45 0.67
CA PRO A 290 -24.23 6.43 1.53
C PRO A 290 -22.71 6.30 1.57
N VAL A 291 -22.17 5.07 1.42
CA VAL A 291 -20.71 4.85 1.36
C VAL A 291 -20.09 5.47 0.10
N ALA A 292 -20.82 5.51 -1.02
CA ALA A 292 -20.38 6.19 -2.22
C ALA A 292 -20.43 7.71 -2.06
N GLY A 293 -21.49 8.23 -1.43
CA GLY A 293 -21.56 9.66 -1.10
C GLY A 293 -20.41 10.13 -0.22
N GLN A 294 -20.10 9.38 0.84
CA GLN A 294 -18.97 9.67 1.73
C GLN A 294 -17.64 9.62 0.97
N TYR A 295 -17.44 8.60 0.13
CA TYR A 295 -16.22 8.47 -0.68
C TYR A 295 -15.98 9.69 -1.56
N PHE A 296 -16.99 10.14 -2.30
CA PHE A 296 -16.85 11.30 -3.18
C PHE A 296 -16.66 12.62 -2.41
N SER A 297 -17.30 12.76 -1.25
CA SER A 297 -17.07 13.91 -0.37
C SER A 297 -15.64 13.95 0.20
N ASP A 298 -15.09 12.79 0.56
CA ASP A 298 -13.70 12.69 1.03
C ASP A 298 -12.71 12.96 -0.10
N MET A 299 -12.97 12.44 -1.30
CA MET A 299 -12.14 12.68 -2.48
C MET A 299 -12.21 14.13 -2.96
N GLU A 300 -13.35 14.81 -2.81
CA GLU A 300 -13.46 16.25 -3.10
C GLU A 300 -12.48 17.05 -2.26
N LYS A 301 -12.39 16.80 -0.94
CA LYS A 301 -11.43 17.47 -0.05
C LYS A 301 -9.98 17.22 -0.49
N VAL A 302 -9.68 15.99 -0.90
CA VAL A 302 -8.35 15.62 -1.41
C VAL A 302 -8.04 16.38 -2.71
N LEU A 303 -8.96 16.39 -3.68
CA LEU A 303 -8.80 17.10 -4.94
C LEU A 303 -8.63 18.61 -4.74
N GLN A 304 -9.36 19.21 -3.78
CA GLN A 304 -9.19 20.62 -3.42
C GLN A 304 -7.78 20.90 -2.87
N ASN A 305 -7.24 20.02 -2.03
CA ASN A 305 -5.89 20.16 -1.49
C ASN A 305 -4.83 19.99 -2.59
N LEU A 306 -5.02 19.05 -3.51
CA LEU A 306 -4.15 18.85 -4.67
C LEU A 306 -4.17 20.06 -5.61
N TYR A 307 -5.35 20.59 -5.95
CA TYR A 307 -5.48 21.76 -6.83
C TYR A 307 -4.72 22.99 -6.30
N LYS A 308 -4.72 23.21 -4.99
CA LYS A 308 -4.02 24.33 -4.35
C LYS A 308 -2.50 24.23 -4.42
N SER A 309 -1.94 23.03 -4.50
CA SER A 309 -0.51 22.76 -4.31
C SER A 309 0.23 22.27 -5.56
N THR A 310 -0.50 21.71 -6.54
CA THR A 310 0.08 21.28 -7.82
C THR A 310 0.30 22.44 -8.79
N GLU A 311 1.39 22.37 -9.56
CA GLU A 311 1.70 23.29 -10.65
C GLU A 311 1.05 22.86 -11.97
N LYS A 312 1.21 21.59 -12.39
CA LYS A 312 0.73 21.09 -13.69
C LYS A 312 -0.58 20.29 -13.61
N GLY A 313 -0.87 19.70 -12.45
CA GLY A 313 -1.98 18.73 -12.29
C GLY A 313 -1.48 17.36 -11.85
N GLY A 314 -2.03 16.29 -12.41
CA GLY A 314 -1.69 14.93 -11.99
C GLY A 314 -2.59 13.84 -12.54
N ALA A 315 -2.35 12.60 -12.10
CA ALA A 315 -3.11 11.42 -12.49
C ALA A 315 -3.64 10.64 -11.28
N LEU A 316 -4.94 10.35 -11.29
CA LEU A 316 -5.59 9.42 -10.35
C LEU A 316 -5.90 8.09 -11.04
N ILE A 317 -5.32 7.01 -10.54
CA ILE A 317 -5.64 5.65 -10.99
C ILE A 317 -6.81 5.11 -10.16
N VAL A 318 -7.96 4.95 -10.81
CA VAL A 318 -9.23 4.60 -10.14
C VAL A 318 -9.96 3.48 -10.86
N GLY A 319 -10.76 2.74 -10.10
CA GLY A 319 -11.60 1.66 -10.60
C GLY A 319 -13.08 2.00 -10.43
N ASN A 320 -13.84 1.87 -11.52
CA ASN A 320 -15.29 1.90 -11.46
C ASN A 320 -15.81 0.70 -10.67
N ALA A 321 -16.89 0.95 -9.95
CA ALA A 321 -17.42 0.05 -8.95
C ALA A 321 -18.81 -0.43 -9.33
N VAL A 322 -19.20 -1.58 -8.78
CA VAL A 322 -20.60 -1.99 -8.77
C VAL A 322 -20.98 -2.24 -7.33
N LEU A 323 -21.89 -1.41 -6.80
CA LEU A 323 -22.38 -1.51 -5.44
C LEU A 323 -23.90 -1.67 -5.47
N GLN A 324 -24.42 -2.66 -4.77
CA GLN A 324 -25.86 -2.94 -4.71
C GLN A 324 -26.52 -3.10 -6.10
N GLY A 325 -25.76 -3.60 -7.09
CA GLY A 325 -26.22 -3.76 -8.48
C GLY A 325 -26.12 -2.51 -9.36
N GLU A 326 -25.77 -1.36 -8.77
CA GLU A 326 -25.62 -0.09 -9.49
C GLU A 326 -24.18 0.08 -9.99
N HIS A 327 -24.03 0.48 -11.25
CA HIS A 327 -22.72 0.78 -11.83
C HIS A 327 -22.32 2.22 -11.50
N ILE A 328 -21.14 2.38 -10.91
CA ILE A 328 -20.65 3.68 -10.45
C ILE A 328 -19.44 4.06 -11.30
N GLU A 329 -19.61 5.08 -12.14
CA GLU A 329 -18.56 5.66 -12.97
C GLU A 329 -17.66 6.59 -12.14
N VAL A 330 -16.90 5.98 -11.22
CA VAL A 330 -15.99 6.66 -10.28
C VAL A 330 -15.06 7.62 -11.01
N ASP A 331 -14.49 7.19 -12.13
CA ASP A 331 -13.60 8.01 -12.94
C ASP A 331 -14.25 9.30 -13.46
N ARG A 332 -15.46 9.21 -14.03
CA ARG A 332 -16.20 10.38 -14.53
C ARG A 332 -16.63 11.30 -13.39
N ILE A 333 -17.17 10.75 -12.31
CA ILE A 333 -17.64 11.55 -11.17
C ILE A 333 -16.46 12.33 -10.56
N LEU A 334 -15.30 11.69 -10.35
CA LEU A 334 -14.10 12.38 -9.86
C LEU A 334 -13.56 13.41 -10.86
N GLY A 335 -13.66 13.13 -12.16
CA GLY A 335 -13.33 14.08 -13.22
C GLY A 335 -14.18 15.35 -13.13
N GLU A 336 -15.51 15.23 -13.07
CA GLU A 336 -16.43 16.37 -12.96
C GLU A 336 -16.26 17.13 -11.63
N ILE A 337 -16.02 16.44 -10.50
CA ILE A 337 -15.66 17.10 -9.23
C ILE A 337 -14.38 17.93 -9.41
N GLY A 338 -13.33 17.36 -10.01
CA GLY A 338 -12.08 18.07 -10.29
C GLY A 338 -12.30 19.28 -11.21
N LYS A 339 -13.18 19.14 -12.20
CA LYS A 339 -13.57 20.23 -13.10
C LYS A 339 -14.24 21.39 -12.38
N ARG A 340 -15.19 21.10 -11.49
CA ARG A 340 -15.81 22.13 -10.64
C ARG A 340 -14.79 22.83 -9.74
N ILE A 341 -13.80 22.11 -9.23
CA ILE A 341 -12.71 22.67 -8.41
C ILE A 341 -11.80 23.60 -9.22
N GLY A 342 -11.64 23.34 -10.52
CA GLY A 342 -10.89 24.19 -11.45
C GLY A 342 -9.91 23.46 -12.36
N PHE A 343 -9.81 22.13 -12.30
CA PHE A 343 -8.99 21.36 -13.22
C PHE A 343 -9.67 21.24 -14.60
N GLU A 344 -8.89 21.10 -15.66
CA GLU A 344 -9.33 20.36 -16.85
C GLU A 344 -9.09 18.87 -16.62
N TYR A 345 -9.89 17.98 -17.20
CA TYR A 345 -9.64 16.54 -17.07
C TYR A 345 -9.91 15.76 -18.35
N GLU A 346 -9.19 14.66 -18.49
CA GLU A 346 -9.42 13.63 -19.50
C GLU A 346 -9.14 12.23 -18.93
N ILE A 347 -9.53 11.19 -19.68
CA ILE A 347 -9.33 9.78 -19.30
C ILE A 347 -8.59 9.08 -20.44
N PRO A 348 -7.27 9.32 -20.60
CA PRO A 348 -6.52 8.87 -21.78
C PRO A 348 -6.16 7.38 -21.72
N LEU A 349 -6.22 6.78 -20.53
CA LEU A 349 -5.81 5.40 -20.30
C LEU A 349 -6.86 4.64 -19.50
N TRP A 350 -7.29 3.49 -20.01
CA TRP A 350 -8.22 2.61 -19.31
C TRP A 350 -8.07 1.14 -19.71
N MET A 351 -8.60 0.25 -18.88
CA MET A 351 -8.74 -1.17 -19.15
C MET A 351 -10.10 -1.69 -18.67
N GLU A 352 -10.64 -2.69 -19.36
CA GLU A 352 -11.80 -3.45 -18.88
C GLU A 352 -11.37 -4.45 -17.79
N ARG A 353 -12.16 -4.53 -16.72
CA ARG A 353 -12.07 -5.54 -15.66
C ARG A 353 -13.42 -6.23 -15.47
N ILE A 354 -13.39 -7.41 -14.87
CA ILE A 354 -14.60 -8.15 -14.50
C ILE A 354 -14.80 -8.02 -13.00
N ALA A 355 -15.93 -7.44 -12.59
CA ALA A 355 -16.39 -7.46 -11.22
C ALA A 355 -17.28 -8.69 -11.00
N ASP A 356 -16.92 -9.52 -10.02
CA ASP A 356 -17.75 -10.64 -9.56
C ASP A 356 -18.88 -10.11 -8.65
N VAL A 357 -20.04 -9.81 -9.24
CA VAL A 357 -21.21 -9.28 -8.55
C VAL A 357 -22.32 -10.33 -8.62
N LYS A 358 -22.36 -11.24 -7.65
CA LYS A 358 -23.35 -12.34 -7.66
C LYS A 358 -24.76 -11.82 -7.93
N PRO A 359 -25.51 -12.39 -8.90
CA PRO A 359 -25.25 -13.62 -9.66
C PRO A 359 -24.47 -13.46 -10.99
N ALA A 360 -24.06 -12.24 -11.35
CA ALA A 360 -23.46 -11.94 -12.66
C ALA A 360 -21.99 -11.52 -12.57
N LYS A 361 -21.30 -11.65 -13.70
CA LYS A 361 -20.00 -11.01 -13.93
C LYS A 361 -20.25 -9.76 -14.73
N LEU A 362 -19.96 -8.60 -14.14
CA LEU A 362 -20.19 -7.31 -14.78
C LEU A 362 -18.87 -6.73 -15.25
N LYS A 363 -18.87 -6.13 -16.45
CA LYS A 363 -17.73 -5.38 -16.95
C LYS A 363 -17.65 -4.05 -16.21
N VAL A 364 -16.51 -3.78 -15.60
CA VAL A 364 -16.16 -2.49 -15.00
C VAL A 364 -14.89 -1.98 -15.66
N ARG A 365 -14.57 -0.71 -15.45
CA ARG A 365 -13.39 -0.07 -16.03
C ARG A 365 -12.42 0.33 -14.93
N GLU A 366 -11.13 0.16 -15.16
CA GLU A 366 -10.07 0.85 -14.41
C GLU A 366 -9.42 1.86 -15.33
N SER A 367 -9.20 3.07 -14.82
CA SER A 367 -8.89 4.25 -15.61
C SER A 367 -7.87 5.12 -14.89
N ALA A 368 -7.11 5.87 -15.66
CA ALA A 368 -6.40 7.03 -15.15
C ALA A 368 -7.20 8.30 -15.48
N VAL A 369 -7.67 9.01 -14.47
CA VAL A 369 -8.22 10.36 -14.61
C VAL A 369 -7.05 11.32 -14.53
N VAL A 370 -6.78 12.00 -15.64
CA VAL A 370 -5.69 12.95 -15.77
C VAL A 370 -6.25 14.35 -15.62
N PHE A 371 -5.70 15.11 -14.68
CA PHE A 371 -6.06 16.50 -14.38
C PHE A 371 -4.97 17.45 -14.87
N ARG A 372 -5.36 18.58 -15.43
CA ARG A 372 -4.49 19.70 -15.83
C ARG A 372 -4.96 20.98 -15.18
N LYS A 373 -4.03 21.85 -14.83
CA LYS A 373 -4.29 23.15 -14.22
C LYS A 373 -4.07 24.28 -15.20
#